data_AF-A0A1Y4HGY2-F1
#
_entry.id   AF-A0A1Y4HGY2-F1
#
_cell.length_a   1.000
_cell.length_b   1.000
_cell.length_c   1.000
_cell.angle_alpha   90.00
_cell.angle_beta   90.00
_cell.angle_gamma   90.00
#
_symmetry.space_group_name_H-M   'P 1'
#
loop_
_entity.id
_entity.type
_entity.pdbx_description
1 polymer ?
#
loop_
_entity_poly.entity_id
_entity_poly.type
_entity_poly.pdbx_seq_one_letter_code
_entity_poly.pdbx_strand_id
1 'polypeptide(L)'
;MPQLSHLDLTTREKRILVELSQSTRYPVVRFELHSDREPELVSIALNYVRITEETDSMELVRERSDALRHLMELGLVFLDYTVSVWAAGDYDVYYRSKLYEMFCHTVMEGAKRDDFLFDLAVLRKGRAYLTNRGVEALKLC
;
A
#
# COMPACT_ATOMS: atom_id res chain seq x y z
N MET A 1 -9.95 25.66 10.42
CA MET A 1 -9.39 24.30 10.29
C MET A 1 -10.10 23.41 11.30
N PRO A 2 -10.50 22.17 10.96
CA PRO A 2 -11.14 21.30 11.94
C PRO A 2 -10.13 20.96 13.05
N GLN A 3 -10.56 21.05 14.30
CA GLN A 3 -9.71 20.75 15.46
C GLN A 3 -9.37 19.25 15.50
N LEU A 4 -8.09 18.93 15.70
CA LEU A 4 -7.57 17.56 15.78
C LEU A 4 -8.04 16.80 17.04
N SER A 5 -8.53 17.50 18.06
CA SER A 5 -8.92 16.98 19.38
C SER A 5 -10.09 15.99 19.38
N HIS A 6 -10.79 15.85 18.26
CA HIS A 6 -11.94 14.95 18.11
C HIS A 6 -11.65 13.72 17.24
N LEU A 7 -10.43 13.58 16.71
CA LEU A 7 -10.06 12.39 15.94
C LEU A 7 -9.82 11.20 16.87
N ASP A 8 -10.66 10.18 16.74
CA ASP A 8 -10.44 8.89 17.36
C ASP A 8 -9.65 8.00 16.40
N LEU A 9 -8.33 7.98 16.57
CA LEU A 9 -7.43 7.15 15.78
C LEU A 9 -7.24 5.79 16.45
N THR A 10 -7.32 4.73 15.66
CA THR A 10 -7.02 3.38 16.13
C THR A 10 -5.54 3.23 16.53
N THR A 11 -5.24 2.21 17.33
CA THR A 11 -3.84 1.86 17.68
C THR A 11 -2.98 1.62 16.44
N ARG A 12 -3.54 1.06 15.36
CA ARG A 12 -2.81 0.80 14.12
C ARG A 12 -2.47 2.10 13.38
N GLU A 13 -3.43 3.02 13.31
CA GLU A 13 -3.24 4.32 12.67
C GLU A 13 -2.21 5.18 13.40
N LYS A 14 -2.30 5.25 14.73
CA LYS A 14 -1.29 5.94 15.56
C LYS A 14 0.11 5.37 15.33
N ARG A 15 0.21 4.05 15.27
CA ARG A 15 1.49 3.37 14.99
C ARG A 15 2.05 3.74 13.63
N ILE A 16 1.22 3.74 12.58
CA ILE A 16 1.65 4.14 11.23
C ILE A 16 2.10 5.61 11.21
N LEU A 17 1.41 6.51 11.91
CA LEU A 17 1.85 7.91 12.01
C LEU A 17 3.23 8.01 12.66
N VAL A 18 3.47 7.30 13.77
CA VAL A 18 4.77 7.26 14.44
C VAL A 18 5.85 6.66 13.53
N GLU A 19 5.56 5.53 12.88
CA GLU A 19 6.50 4.89 11.93
C GLU A 19 6.87 5.83 10.79
N LEU A 20 5.89 6.54 10.20
CA LEU A 20 6.14 7.55 9.17
C LEU A 20 7.00 8.72 9.67
N SER A 21 6.82 9.15 10.92
CA SER A 21 7.60 10.25 11.50
C SER A 21 9.08 9.89 11.72
N GLN A 22 9.38 8.60 11.87
CA GLN A 22 10.72 8.08 12.13
C GLN A 22 11.40 7.54 10.87
N SER A 23 10.65 7.32 9.80
CA SER A 23 11.14 6.71 8.57
C SER A 23 11.66 7.77 7.60
N THR A 24 12.89 7.61 7.10
CA THR A 24 13.36 8.41 5.96
C THR A 24 12.54 8.13 4.69
N ARG A 25 12.10 6.88 4.53
CA ARG A 25 11.32 6.40 3.39
C ARG A 25 10.29 5.39 3.90
N TYR A 26 9.04 5.52 3.45
CA TYR A 26 7.97 4.59 3.80
C TYR A 26 7.37 3.98 2.53
N PRO A 27 7.90 2.84 2.06
CA PRO A 27 7.46 2.21 0.83
C PRO A 27 6.03 1.66 0.99
N VAL A 28 5.23 1.81 -0.05
CA VAL A 28 3.89 1.21 -0.19
C VAL A 28 3.74 0.73 -1.64
N VAL A 29 2.86 -0.23 -1.87
CA VAL A 29 2.60 -0.72 -3.23
C VAL A 29 1.11 -0.89 -3.50
N ARG A 30 0.76 -0.97 -4.79
CA ARG A 30 -0.49 -1.58 -5.24
C ARG A 30 -0.17 -2.88 -5.97
N PHE A 31 -1.03 -3.86 -5.75
CA PHE A 31 -1.04 -5.07 -6.56
C PHE A 31 -2.03 -4.79 -7.67
N GLU A 32 -1.52 -4.63 -8.89
CA GLU A 32 -2.28 -4.28 -10.06
C GLU A 32 -2.34 -5.47 -11.02
N LEU A 33 -3.52 -5.70 -11.56
CA LEU A 33 -3.79 -6.61 -12.66
C LEU A 33 -3.69 -5.80 -13.95
N HIS A 34 -2.85 -6.24 -14.87
CA HIS A 34 -2.64 -5.62 -16.18
C HIS A 34 -2.95 -6.62 -17.29
N SER A 35 -3.25 -6.11 -18.48
CA SER A 35 -3.44 -6.91 -19.69
C SER A 35 -2.36 -6.57 -20.72
N ASP A 36 -1.61 -7.56 -21.19
CA ASP A 36 -0.65 -7.39 -22.30
C ASP A 36 -1.38 -7.02 -23.60
N ARG A 37 -2.61 -7.49 -23.77
CA ARG A 37 -3.42 -7.26 -24.97
C ARG A 37 -4.08 -5.88 -25.00
N GLU A 38 -4.43 -5.36 -23.82
CA GLU A 38 -5.10 -4.07 -23.64
C GLU A 38 -4.38 -3.26 -22.53
N PRO A 39 -3.29 -2.54 -22.85
CA PRO A 39 -2.45 -1.89 -21.83
C PRO A 39 -3.15 -0.82 -20.98
N GLU A 40 -4.29 -0.29 -21.43
CA GLU A 40 -5.11 0.64 -20.65
C GLU A 40 -5.99 -0.06 -19.60
N LEU A 41 -6.18 -1.38 -19.74
CA LEU A 41 -6.96 -2.18 -18.81
C LEU A 41 -6.13 -2.52 -17.57
N VAL A 42 -6.35 -1.73 -16.52
CA VAL A 42 -5.72 -1.91 -15.21
C VAL A 42 -6.77 -2.04 -14.12
N SER A 43 -6.64 -3.06 -13.27
CA SER A 43 -7.45 -3.22 -12.06
C SER A 43 -6.58 -3.32 -10.82
N ILE A 44 -7.03 -2.78 -9.70
CA ILE A 44 -6.30 -2.83 -8.43
C ILE A 44 -6.84 -4.00 -7.61
N ALA A 45 -6.03 -5.05 -7.45
CA ALA A 45 -6.37 -6.21 -6.63
C ALA A 45 -6.19 -5.92 -5.14
N LEU A 46 -5.10 -5.25 -4.76
CA LEU A 46 -4.86 -4.76 -3.39
C LEU A 46 -4.25 -3.36 -3.44
N ASN A 47 -4.78 -2.46 -2.61
CA ASN A 47 -4.35 -1.07 -2.54
C ASN A 47 -3.67 -0.76 -1.19
N TYR A 48 -2.85 0.28 -1.15
CA TYR A 48 -2.22 0.78 0.07
C TYR A 48 -1.38 -0.26 0.84
N VAL A 49 -0.76 -1.19 0.11
CA VAL A 49 -0.11 -2.37 0.70
C VAL A 49 1.21 -1.98 1.35
N ARG A 50 1.36 -2.31 2.62
CA ARG A 50 2.61 -2.22 3.38
C ARG A 50 3.01 -3.59 3.92
N ILE A 51 4.10 -4.13 3.38
CA ILE A 51 4.72 -5.39 3.82
C ILE A 51 6.08 -5.06 4.42
N THR A 52 6.29 -5.43 5.68
CA THR A 52 7.54 -5.24 6.42
C THR A 52 8.36 -6.51 6.50
N GLU A 53 7.69 -7.67 6.44
CA GLU A 53 8.32 -9.00 6.54
C GLU A 53 7.79 -9.91 5.42
N GLU A 54 8.64 -10.80 4.89
CA GLU A 54 8.27 -11.73 3.81
C GLU A 54 7.10 -12.66 4.21
N THR A 55 6.92 -12.88 5.51
CA THR A 55 5.90 -13.74 6.12
C THR A 55 4.65 -12.99 6.61
N ASP A 56 4.54 -11.68 6.35
CA ASP A 56 3.33 -10.92 6.71
C ASP A 56 2.06 -11.60 6.15
N SER A 57 1.06 -11.80 7.01
CA SER A 57 -0.20 -12.42 6.62
C SER A 57 -1.10 -11.46 5.84
N MET A 58 -2.06 -12.01 5.08
CA MET A 58 -3.07 -11.19 4.39
C MET A 58 -3.88 -10.33 5.36
N GLU A 59 -4.21 -10.88 6.54
CA GLU A 59 -4.95 -10.17 7.58
C GLU A 59 -4.19 -8.95 8.09
N LEU A 60 -2.92 -9.12 8.45
CA LEU A 60 -2.08 -8.02 8.92
C LEU A 60 -1.87 -6.95 7.84
N VAL A 61 -1.70 -7.37 6.59
CA VAL A 61 -1.59 -6.41 5.47
C VAL A 61 -2.89 -5.65 5.26
N ARG A 62 -4.07 -6.30 5.37
CA ARG A 62 -5.36 -5.62 5.29
C ARG A 62 -5.54 -4.60 6.41
N GLU A 63 -5.22 -4.95 7.65
CA GLU A 63 -5.27 -3.99 8.76
C GLU A 63 -4.43 -2.73 8.48
N ARG A 64 -3.22 -2.91 7.95
CA ARG A 64 -2.33 -1.80 7.59
C ARG A 64 -2.89 -1.00 6.40
N SER A 65 -3.40 -1.67 5.38
CA SER A 65 -4.02 -1.04 4.21
C SER A 65 -5.24 -0.20 4.58
N ASP A 66 -6.10 -0.71 5.45
CA ASP A 66 -7.30 0.00 5.92
C ASP A 66 -6.92 1.24 6.74
N ALA A 67 -5.94 1.11 7.63
CA ALA A 67 -5.42 2.23 8.40
C ALA A 67 -4.76 3.29 7.51
N LEU A 68 -3.94 2.88 6.52
CA LEU A 68 -3.34 3.82 5.54
C LEU A 68 -4.41 4.54 4.71
N ARG A 69 -5.44 3.81 4.26
CA ARG A 69 -6.59 4.39 3.54
C ARG A 69 -7.27 5.44 4.40
N HIS A 70 -7.64 5.11 5.63
CA HIS A 70 -8.39 6.02 6.48
C HIS A 70 -7.54 7.24 6.89
N LEU A 71 -6.25 7.06 7.20
CA LEU A 71 -5.33 8.18 7.43
C LEU A 71 -5.21 9.11 6.21
N MET A 72 -5.26 8.57 5.00
CA MET A 72 -5.29 9.36 3.76
C MET A 72 -6.61 10.10 3.59
N GLU A 73 -7.76 9.45 3.85
CA GLU A 73 -9.10 10.06 3.81
C GLU A 73 -9.24 11.21 4.82
N LEU A 74 -8.60 11.09 5.99
CA LEU A 74 -8.52 12.16 7.00
C LEU A 74 -7.54 13.28 6.62
N GLY A 75 -6.77 13.11 5.54
CA GLY A 75 -5.76 14.05 5.08
C GLY A 75 -4.51 14.11 5.97
N LEU A 76 -4.25 13.06 6.74
CA LEU A 76 -3.07 12.95 7.63
C LEU A 76 -1.86 12.34 6.90
N VAL A 77 -2.13 11.47 5.92
CA VAL A 77 -1.12 10.80 5.09
C VAL A 77 -1.38 11.08 3.63
N PHE A 78 -0.32 11.23 2.84
CA PHE A 78 -0.37 11.31 1.38
C PHE A 78 0.33 10.08 0.80
N LEU A 79 -0.31 9.42 -0.18
CA LEU A 79 0.20 8.21 -0.84
C LEU A 79 0.47 8.51 -2.32
N ASP A 80 1.74 8.48 -2.70
CA ASP A 80 2.20 8.82 -4.05
C ASP A 80 2.69 7.57 -4.80
N TYR A 81 2.00 7.23 -5.89
CA TYR A 81 2.35 6.12 -6.80
C TYR A 81 2.88 6.60 -8.16
N THR A 82 3.25 7.88 -8.25
CA THR A 82 3.84 8.51 -9.43
C THR A 82 5.36 8.67 -9.30
N VAL A 83 5.89 8.49 -8.09
CA VAL A 83 7.33 8.58 -7.82
C VAL A 83 8.14 7.57 -8.64
N SER A 84 9.19 8.07 -9.30
CA SER A 84 10.23 7.19 -9.84
C SER A 84 11.01 6.58 -8.68
N VAL A 85 10.86 5.26 -8.51
CA VAL A 85 11.50 4.53 -7.44
C VAL A 85 12.86 4.01 -7.91
N TRP A 86 13.91 4.71 -7.50
CA TRP A 86 15.29 4.37 -7.86
C TRP A 86 15.96 3.40 -6.87
N ALA A 87 15.48 3.35 -5.63
CA ALA A 87 16.03 2.47 -4.60
C ALA A 87 15.31 1.10 -4.63
N ALA A 88 15.88 0.14 -5.36
CA ALA A 88 15.33 -1.21 -5.48
C ALA A 88 15.10 -1.87 -4.09
N GLY A 89 16.06 -1.70 -3.18
CA GLY A 89 16.06 -2.35 -1.86
C GLY A 89 14.85 -2.05 -0.97
N ASP A 90 14.20 -0.90 -1.12
CA ASP A 90 13.01 -0.56 -0.32
C ASP A 90 11.82 -1.51 -0.62
N TYR A 91 11.85 -2.19 -1.77
CA TYR A 91 10.75 -2.99 -2.28
C TYR A 91 11.07 -4.48 -2.37
N ASP A 92 12.30 -4.90 -2.04
CA ASP A 92 12.73 -6.30 -2.15
C ASP A 92 11.85 -7.23 -1.31
N VAL A 93 11.45 -6.80 -0.11
CA VAL A 93 10.56 -7.57 0.78
C VAL A 93 9.20 -7.85 0.13
N TYR A 94 8.70 -6.97 -0.75
CA TYR A 94 7.43 -7.19 -1.42
C TYR A 94 7.55 -8.30 -2.45
N TYR A 95 8.61 -8.27 -3.27
CA TYR A 95 8.86 -9.30 -4.28
C TYR A 95 9.13 -10.67 -3.68
N ARG A 96 9.69 -10.72 -2.46
CA ARG A 96 9.94 -11.97 -1.72
C ARG A 96 8.77 -12.40 -0.83
N SER A 97 7.72 -11.57 -0.72
CA SER A 97 6.61 -11.87 0.17
C SER A 97 5.74 -13.03 -0.35
N LYS A 98 5.27 -13.87 0.58
CA LYS A 98 4.29 -14.92 0.26
C LYS A 98 3.00 -14.38 -0.37
N LEU A 99 2.64 -13.14 -0.02
CA LEU A 99 1.47 -12.48 -0.58
C LEU A 99 1.65 -12.12 -2.05
N TYR A 100 2.81 -11.63 -2.45
CA TYR A 100 3.08 -11.34 -3.85
C TYR A 100 3.21 -12.62 -4.68
N GLU A 101 3.85 -13.66 -4.13
CA GLU A 101 3.86 -14.99 -4.73
C GLU A 101 2.44 -15.51 -4.99
N MET A 102 1.57 -15.50 -3.97
CA MET A 102 0.17 -15.92 -4.10
C MET A 102 -0.60 -15.07 -5.12
N PHE A 103 -0.35 -13.75 -5.17
CA PHE A 103 -0.95 -12.87 -6.16
C PHE A 103 -0.53 -13.27 -7.58
N CYS A 104 0.76 -13.50 -7.83
CA CYS A 104 1.26 -13.96 -9.13
C CYS A 104 0.61 -15.28 -9.55
N HIS A 105 0.54 -16.26 -8.65
CA HIS A 105 -0.16 -17.53 -8.93
C HIS A 105 -1.63 -17.33 -9.28
N THR A 106 -2.33 -16.44 -8.57
CA THR A 106 -3.74 -16.14 -8.84
C THR A 106 -3.93 -15.54 -10.24
N VAL A 107 -3.04 -14.64 -10.67
CA VAL A 107 -3.08 -14.07 -12.02
C VAL A 107 -2.78 -15.13 -13.08
N MET A 108 -1.74 -15.95 -12.88
CA MET A 108 -1.38 -17.03 -13.81
C MET A 108 -2.50 -18.05 -13.99
N GLU A 109 -3.19 -18.44 -12.91
CA GLU A 109 -4.34 -19.34 -13.01
C GLU A 109 -5.55 -18.66 -13.65
N GLY A 110 -5.79 -17.38 -13.35
CA GLY A 110 -6.83 -16.57 -13.99
C GLY A 110 -6.64 -16.50 -15.51
N ALA A 111 -5.43 -16.21 -15.98
CA ALA A 111 -5.08 -16.02 -17.38
C ALA A 111 -5.32 -17.26 -18.26
N LYS A 112 -5.49 -18.45 -17.67
CA LYS A 112 -5.85 -19.68 -18.41
C LYS A 112 -7.33 -19.73 -18.79
N ARG A 113 -8.17 -18.83 -18.27
CA ARG A 113 -9.61 -18.80 -18.51
C ARG A 113 -9.93 -17.79 -19.61
N ASP A 114 -10.76 -18.21 -20.56
CA ASP A 114 -11.15 -17.38 -21.71
C ASP A 114 -11.90 -16.08 -21.32
N ASP A 115 -12.49 -16.03 -20.12
CA ASP A 115 -13.24 -14.88 -19.59
C ASP A 115 -12.39 -13.92 -18.73
N PHE A 116 -11.11 -14.23 -18.50
CA PHE A 116 -10.25 -13.41 -17.66
C PHE A 116 -9.38 -12.48 -18.52
N LEU A 117 -9.50 -11.18 -18.27
CA LEU A 117 -8.92 -10.15 -19.14
C LEU A 117 -7.46 -9.77 -18.80
N PHE A 118 -6.95 -10.24 -17.66
CA PHE A 118 -5.64 -9.85 -17.12
C PHE A 118 -4.66 -11.03 -17.16
N ASP A 119 -3.41 -10.78 -17.50
CA ASP A 119 -2.36 -11.79 -17.60
C ASP A 119 -1.06 -11.37 -16.88
N LEU A 120 -1.00 -10.14 -16.37
CA LEU A 120 0.16 -9.59 -15.70
C LEU A 120 -0.12 -9.17 -14.26
N ALA A 121 0.72 -9.67 -13.34
CA ALA A 121 0.77 -9.27 -11.94
C ALA A 121 1.82 -8.17 -11.73
N VAL A 122 1.36 -6.93 -11.55
CA VAL A 122 2.23 -5.76 -11.44
C VAL A 122 2.28 -5.23 -10.00
N LEU A 123 3.50 -4.99 -9.50
CA LEU A 123 3.73 -4.21 -8.28
C LEU A 123 3.94 -2.74 -8.63
N ARG A 124 2.89 -1.93 -8.48
CA ARG A 124 3.01 -0.48 -8.61
C ARG A 124 3.60 0.09 -7.33
N LYS A 125 4.84 0.56 -7.41
CA LYS A 125 5.58 1.11 -6.29
C LYS A 125 5.11 2.53 -5.96
N GLY A 126 5.15 2.88 -4.68
CA GLY A 126 4.77 4.19 -4.19
C GLY A 126 5.34 4.48 -2.81
N ARG A 127 5.13 5.71 -2.34
CA ARG A 127 5.61 6.17 -1.02
C ARG A 127 4.49 6.83 -0.24
N ALA A 128 4.53 6.63 1.07
CA ALA A 128 3.67 7.34 2.01
C ALA A 128 4.46 8.49 2.67
N TYR A 129 3.76 9.59 2.91
CA TYR A 129 4.30 10.79 3.55
C TYR A 129 3.32 11.32 4.59
N LEU A 130 3.83 11.89 5.68
CA LEU A 130 3.01 12.71 6.57
C LEU A 130 2.67 14.04 5.89
N THR A 131 1.42 14.46 6.00
CA THR A 131 1.05 15.85 5.74
C THR A 131 1.36 16.72 6.96
N ASN A 132 1.29 18.04 6.83
CA ASN A 132 1.41 18.94 7.99
C ASN A 132 0.37 18.59 9.09
N ARG A 133 -0.84 18.23 8.68
CA ARG A 133 -1.91 17.81 9.59
C ARG A 133 -1.59 16.46 10.24
N GLY A 134 -0.95 15.53 9.50
CA GLY A 134 -0.43 14.28 10.04
C GLY A 134 0.65 14.50 11.11
N VAL A 135 1.56 15.45 10.88
CA VAL A 135 2.58 15.84 11.88
C VAL A 135 1.92 16.38 13.16
N GLU A 136 0.88 17.21 13.04
CA GLU A 136 0.16 17.70 14.21
C GLU A 136 -0.59 16.56 14.95
N ALA A 137 -1.13 15.59 14.21
CA ALA A 137 -1.82 14.42 14.76
C ALA A 137 -0.91 13.47 15.55
N LEU A 138 0.43 13.57 15.42
CA LEU A 138 1.38 12.81 16.24
C LEU A 138 1.21 13.08 17.75
N LYS A 139 0.66 14.23 18.13
CA LYS A 139 0.37 14.56 19.54
C LYS A 139 -0.71 13.66 20.17
N LEU A 140 -1.44 12.91 19.35
CA LEU A 140 -2.48 11.96 19.77
C LEU A 140 -1.95 10.52 19.92
N CYS A 141 -0.67 10.30 19.57
CA CYS A 141 -0.02 9.00 19.48
C CYS A 141 0.74 8.65 20.76
#